data_AF-A0A258EYL9-F1
#
_entry.id   AF-A0A258EYL9-F1
#
_cell.length_a   1.000
_cell.length_b   1.000
_cell.length_c   1.000
_cell.angle_alpha   90.00
_cell.angle_beta   90.00
_cell.angle_gamma   90.00
#
_symmetry.space_group_name_H-M   'P 1'
#
loop_
_entity.id
_entity.type
_entity.pdbx_description
1 polymer ?
#
loop_
_entity_poly.entity_id
_entity_poly.type
_entity_poly.pdbx_seq_one_letter_code
_entity_poly.pdbx_strand_id
1 'polypeptide(L)'
;MTEVAKGREAAALLAAGAIDGLSIGYRTVRAERDGKGQRLLSELELWEVSLVTFPMLPEARVAAKAEALASDWREMAALFDAARQGLSGR
;
A
#
# COMPACT_ATOMS: atom_id res chain seq x y z
N MET A 1 -13.11 -1.84 14.37
CA MET A 1 -13.46 -0.89 13.28
C MET A 1 -14.79 -1.20 12.56
N THR A 2 -15.44 -2.34 12.79
CA THR A 2 -16.82 -2.59 12.33
C THR A 2 -17.89 -1.95 13.23
N GLU A 3 -17.48 -1.15 14.21
CA GLU A 3 -18.40 -0.49 15.15
C GLU A 3 -19.16 0.66 14.47
N VAL A 4 -18.58 1.27 13.43
CA VAL A 4 -19.21 2.30 12.61
C VAL A 4 -19.91 1.67 11.39
N ALA A 5 -21.05 2.25 10.99
CA ALA A 5 -21.89 1.70 9.91
C ALA A 5 -21.12 1.49 8.59
N LYS A 6 -20.34 2.49 8.16
CA LYS A 6 -19.50 2.40 6.95
C LYS A 6 -18.48 1.25 7.01
N GLY A 7 -17.92 0.98 8.20
CA GLY A 7 -16.97 -0.11 8.39
C GLY A 7 -17.62 -1.48 8.24
N ARG A 8 -18.88 -1.64 8.67
CA ARG A 8 -19.64 -2.88 8.47
C ARG A 8 -19.97 -3.12 7.00
N GLU A 9 -20.41 -2.08 6.32
CA GLU A 9 -20.74 -2.15 4.90
C GLU A 9 -19.51 -2.52 4.06
N ALA A 10 -18.38 -1.85 4.29
CA ALA A 10 -17.13 -2.19 3.61
C ALA A 10 -16.69 -3.64 3.87
N ALA A 11 -16.78 -4.11 5.12
CA ALA A 11 -16.46 -5.49 5.47
C ALA A 11 -17.40 -6.51 4.80
N ALA A 12 -18.69 -6.21 4.71
CA ALA A 12 -19.66 -7.07 4.03
C ALA A 12 -19.42 -7.13 2.51
N LEU A 13 -19.10 -6.00 1.88
CA LEU A 13 -18.76 -5.95 0.45
C LEU A 13 -17.46 -6.70 0.14
N LEU A 14 -16.46 -6.60 1.02
CA LEU A 14 -15.23 -7.40 0.95
C LEU A 14 -15.52 -8.90 1.07
N ALA A 15 -16.30 -9.30 2.08
CA ALA A 15 -16.65 -10.71 2.29
C ALA A 15 -17.47 -11.30 1.13
N ALA A 16 -18.32 -10.49 0.49
CA ALA A 16 -19.08 -10.88 -0.69
C ALA A 16 -18.25 -10.89 -1.99
N GLY A 17 -16.99 -10.43 -1.96
CA GLY A 17 -16.15 -10.29 -3.15
C GLY A 17 -16.61 -9.18 -4.12
N ALA A 18 -17.48 -8.29 -3.66
CA ALA A 18 -17.99 -7.18 -4.48
C ALA A 18 -16.95 -6.06 -4.65
N ILE A 19 -16.07 -5.90 -3.66
CA ILE A 19 -14.88 -5.05 -3.74
C ILE A 19 -13.72 -5.79 -3.07
N ASP A 20 -12.56 -5.78 -3.70
CA ASP A 20 -11.33 -6.39 -3.18
C ASP A 20 -10.08 -5.65 -3.69
N GLY A 21 -10.23 -4.60 -4.52
CA GLY A 21 -9.14 -3.79 -5.03
C GLY A 21 -8.71 -2.71 -4.06
N LEU A 22 -7.45 -2.27 -4.20
CA LEU A 22 -6.85 -1.17 -3.48
C LEU A 22 -6.40 -0.07 -4.44
N SER A 23 -6.66 1.17 -4.03
CA SER A 23 -6.06 2.37 -4.61
C SER A 23 -5.18 3.03 -3.56
N ILE A 24 -4.02 3.52 -3.98
CA ILE A 24 -3.05 4.19 -3.12
C ILE A 24 -2.90 5.63 -3.60
N GLY A 25 -3.36 6.57 -2.79
CA GLY A 25 -3.11 7.99 -3.00
C GLY A 25 -1.67 8.33 -2.61
N TYR A 26 -0.95 8.99 -3.50
CA TYR A 26 0.43 9.41 -3.26
C TYR A 26 0.72 10.79 -3.85
N ARG A 27 1.73 11.46 -3.27
CA ARG A 27 2.36 12.64 -3.84
C ARG A 27 3.67 12.24 -4.50
N THR A 28 3.86 12.64 -5.76
CA THR A 28 5.12 12.39 -6.47
C THR A 28 6.18 13.37 -6.00
N VAL A 29 7.32 12.86 -5.53
CA VAL A 29 8.49 13.67 -5.14
C VAL A 29 9.50 13.69 -6.28
N ARG A 30 9.83 12.52 -6.84
CA ARG A 30 10.74 12.38 -7.97
C ARG A 30 10.20 11.38 -8.99
N ALA A 31 10.17 11.79 -10.26
CA ALA A 31 9.81 10.94 -11.37
C ALA A 31 10.55 11.33 -12.65
N GLU A 32 10.77 10.36 -13.53
CA GLU A 32 11.36 10.55 -14.84
C GLU A 32 10.51 9.85 -15.92
N ARG A 33 10.67 10.26 -17.17
CA ARG A 33 10.09 9.55 -18.31
C ARG A 33 11.19 8.78 -19.01
N ASP A 34 10.97 7.50 -19.28
CA ASP A 34 11.89 6.71 -20.09
C ASP A 34 11.78 7.08 -21.58
N GLY A 35 12.72 6.56 -22.40
CA GLY A 35 12.70 6.75 -23.85
C GLY A 35 11.49 6.12 -24.57
N LYS A 36 10.62 5.41 -23.85
CA LYS A 36 9.37 4.79 -24.35
C LYS A 36 8.13 5.56 -23.87
N GLY A 37 8.30 6.68 -23.17
CA GLY A 37 7.22 7.53 -22.66
C GLY A 37 6.59 7.05 -21.35
N GLN A 38 7.08 5.95 -20.76
CA GLN A 38 6.64 5.45 -19.46
C GLN A 38 7.16 6.35 -18.35
N ARG A 39 6.35 6.56 -17.31
CA ARG A 39 6.75 7.36 -16.15
C ARG A 39 7.30 6.45 -15.06
N LEU A 40 8.57 6.58 -14.74
CA LEU A 40 9.20 5.94 -13.59
C LEU A 40 9.08 6.87 -12.37
N LEU A 41 8.49 6.35 -11.29
CA LEU A 41 8.33 7.06 -10.02
C LEU A 41 9.45 6.59 -9.08
N SER A 42 10.50 7.39 -8.93
CA SER A 42 11.66 7.03 -8.11
C SER A 42 11.46 7.31 -6.62
N GLU A 43 10.63 8.30 -6.29
CA GLU A 43 10.34 8.69 -4.91
C GLU A 43 8.91 9.19 -4.79
N LEU A 44 8.17 8.60 -3.85
CA LEU A 44 6.76 8.88 -3.59
C LEU A 44 6.53 9.03 -2.09
N GLU A 45 5.66 9.96 -1.74
CA GLU A 45 5.06 10.01 -0.41
C GLU A 45 3.68 9.37 -0.44
N LEU A 46 3.49 8.30 0.31
CA LEU A 46 2.21 7.60 0.42
C LEU A 46 1.31 8.31 1.42
N TRP A 47 0.04 8.51 1.07
CA TRP A 47 -0.91 9.29 1.86
C TRP A 47 -2.07 8.46 2.38
N GLU A 48 -2.77 7.77 1.48
CA GLU A 48 -3.99 7.04 1.83
C GLU A 48 -4.09 5.74 1.05
N VAL A 49 -4.92 4.85 1.59
CA VAL A 49 -5.33 3.61 0.92
C VAL A 49 -6.84 3.51 0.99
N SER A 50 -7.47 3.28 -0.15
CA SER A 50 -8.92 3.15 -0.31
C SER A 50 -9.32 1.85 -1.00
N LEU A 51 -10.48 1.32 -0.63
CA LEU A 51 -11.08 0.14 -1.28
C LEU A 51 -11.76 0.56 -2.59
N VAL A 52 -11.50 -0.20 -3.65
CA VAL A 52 -12.06 0.04 -4.99
C VAL A 52 -12.47 -1.27 -5.66
N THR A 53 -13.37 -1.19 -6.64
CA THR A 53 -13.79 -2.37 -7.43
C THR A 53 -12.75 -2.75 -8.48
N PHE A 54 -12.14 -1.75 -9.14
CA PHE A 54 -11.19 -1.95 -10.24
C PHE A 54 -9.88 -1.24 -9.94
N PRO A 55 -8.86 -1.94 -9.42
CA PRO A 55 -7.57 -1.33 -9.15
C PRO A 55 -6.79 -1.11 -10.44
N MET A 56 -5.99 -0.03 -10.48
CA MET A 56 -5.12 0.26 -11.62
C MET A 56 -3.96 -0.73 -11.74
N LEU A 57 -3.49 -1.28 -10.62
CA LEU A 57 -2.54 -2.38 -10.56
C LEU A 57 -3.31 -3.67 -10.23
N PRO A 58 -3.31 -4.70 -11.11
CA PRO A 58 -4.10 -5.92 -10.90
C PRO A 58 -3.83 -6.63 -9.57
N GLU A 59 -2.60 -6.55 -9.08
CA GLU A 59 -2.10 -7.16 -7.85
C GLU A 59 -2.45 -6.37 -6.58
N ALA A 60 -2.92 -5.12 -6.71
CA ALA A 60 -3.33 -4.30 -5.57
C ALA A 60 -4.70 -4.77 -5.08
N ARG A 61 -4.71 -5.91 -4.39
CA ARG A 61 -5.90 -6.60 -3.89
C ARG A 61 -5.80 -6.82 -2.38
N VAL A 62 -6.93 -6.81 -1.69
CA VAL A 62 -7.04 -7.23 -0.30
C VAL A 62 -6.89 -8.75 -0.26
N ALA A 63 -5.74 -9.23 0.19
CA ALA A 63 -5.50 -10.64 0.45
C ALA A 63 -5.96 -11.02 1.88
N ALA A 64 -5.97 -12.33 2.18
CA ALA A 64 -6.16 -12.81 3.54
C ALA A 64 -5.10 -12.19 4.48
N LYS A 65 -5.52 -11.85 5.70
CA LYS A 65 -4.62 -11.35 6.74
C LYS A 65 -3.56 -12.43 7.02
N ALA A 66 -2.33 -12.23 6.56
CA ALA A 66 -1.25 -13.16 6.83
C ALA A 66 -0.70 -12.92 8.24
N GLU A 67 -1.14 -13.70 9.23
CA GLU A 67 -0.56 -13.64 10.58
C GLU A 67 0.94 -14.00 10.60
N ALA A 68 1.37 -14.96 9.78
CA ALA A 68 2.75 -15.48 9.81
C ALA A 68 3.78 -14.53 9.16
N LEU A 69 3.44 -13.89 8.04
CA LEU A 69 4.35 -12.97 7.32
C LEU A 69 4.57 -11.64 8.07
N ALA A 70 3.70 -11.30 9.02
CA ALA A 70 3.73 -10.03 9.72
C ALA A 70 4.94 -9.87 10.67
N SER A 71 5.53 -10.97 11.16
CA SER A 71 6.72 -10.91 12.02
C SER A 71 7.97 -10.60 11.18
N ASP A 72 8.19 -11.37 10.11
CA ASP A 72 9.36 -11.25 9.23
C ASP A 72 9.46 -9.86 8.59
N TRP A 73 8.33 -9.32 8.10
CA TRP A 73 8.30 -8.00 7.49
C TRP A 73 8.52 -6.86 8.49
N ARG A 74 8.13 -7.02 9.75
CA ARG A 74 8.41 -6.01 10.80
C ARG A 74 9.89 -5.95 11.14
N GLU A 75 10.54 -7.11 11.23
CA GLU A 75 11.98 -7.20 11.45
C GLU A 75 12.75 -6.58 10.27
N MET A 76 12.33 -6.89 9.04
CA MET A 76 12.91 -6.29 7.84
C MET A 76 12.73 -4.77 7.79
N ALA A 77 11.53 -4.26 8.11
CA ALA A 77 11.26 -2.82 8.17
C ALA A 77 12.15 -2.14 9.23
N ALA A 78 12.26 -2.73 10.42
CA ALA A 78 13.11 -2.22 11.50
C ALA A 78 14.60 -2.16 11.08
N LEU A 79 15.08 -3.16 10.33
CA LEU A 79 16.44 -3.17 9.80
C LEU A 79 16.67 -2.01 8.82
N PHE A 80 15.74 -1.77 7.89
CA PHE A 80 15.84 -0.65 6.95
C PHE A 80 15.80 0.71 7.66
N ASP A 81 14.96 0.86 8.68
CA ASP A 81 14.92 2.09 9.49
C ASP A 81 16.22 2.33 10.24
N ALA A 82 16.81 1.29 10.83
CA ALA A 82 18.11 1.38 11.49
C ALA A 82 19.22 1.79 10.50
N ALA A 83 19.23 1.18 9.31
CA ALA A 83 20.18 1.52 8.25
C ALA A 83 20.01 2.98 7.79
N ARG A 84 18.77 3.44 7.61
CA ARG A 84 18.45 4.83 7.25
C ARG A 84 18.95 5.81 8.30
N GLN A 85 18.76 5.53 9.58
CA GLN A 85 19.25 6.37 10.69
C GLN A 85 20.78 6.42 10.73
N GLY A 86 21.45 5.30 10.51
CA GLY A 86 22.93 5.25 10.43
C GLY A 86 23.50 6.04 9.25
N LEU A 87 22.78 6.11 8.13
CA LEU A 87 23.17 6.89 6.95
C LEU A 87 22.91 8.41 7.12
N SER A 88 21.88 8.79 7.90
CA SER A 88 21.54 10.20 8.17
C SER A 88 22.35 10.82 9.31
N GLY A 89 23.14 10.04 10.04
CA GLY A 89 23.98 10.46 11.17
C GLY A 89 25.43 10.83 10.81
N ARG A 90 25.72 11.10 9.53
CA ARG A 90 26.97 11.69 9.02
C ARG A 90 26.67 13.03 8.36
#